data_AF-A0A7J3HBC0-F1
#
_entry.id   AF-A0A7J3HBC0-F1
#
_cell.length_a   1.000
_cell.length_b   1.000
_cell.length_c   1.000
_cell.angle_alpha   90.00
_cell.angle_beta   90.00
_cell.angle_gamma   90.00
#
_symmetry.space_group_name_H-M   'P 1'
#
loop_
_entity.id
_entity.type
_entity.pdbx_description
1 polymer ?
#
loop_
_entity_poly.entity_id
_entity_poly.type
_entity_poly.pdbx_seq_one_letter_code
_entity_poly.pdbx_strand_id
1 'polypeptide(L)'
;MLSKLARLITEYCTSVKSGDEVLINSTHEAYALVRELWKEVVRRGGYPRWSINDEVLNEIFYRYSTEELLKYYSRIDEYIAENVDVRISILSSTHSKYLVSVDPERLKLRTQAMRKL
;
A
#
# COMPACT_ATOMS: atom_id res chain seq x y z
N MET A 1 17.38 3.67 -15.55
CA MET A 1 16.14 4.48 -15.73
C MET A 1 15.34 4.56 -14.44
N LEU A 2 15.06 3.43 -13.78
CA LEU A 2 14.31 3.41 -12.50
C LEU A 2 14.94 4.24 -11.37
N SER A 3 16.27 4.31 -11.28
CA SER A 3 16.95 5.17 -10.30
C SER A 3 16.64 6.66 -10.48
N LYS A 4 16.52 7.14 -11.72
CA LYS A 4 16.14 8.53 -12.01
C LYS A 4 14.67 8.79 -11.64
N LEU A 5 13.80 7.82 -11.92
CA LEU A 5 12.38 7.89 -11.54
C LEU A 5 12.22 7.89 -10.02
N ALA A 6 12.91 7.00 -9.31
CA ALA A 6 12.91 6.97 -7.84
C ALA A 6 13.36 8.30 -7.26
N ARG A 7 14.47 8.86 -7.76
CA ARG A 7 14.93 10.19 -7.38
C ARG A 7 13.87 11.26 -7.63
N LEU A 8 13.28 11.32 -8.82
CA LEU A 8 12.21 12.27 -9.15
C LEU A 8 11.04 12.16 -8.16
N ILE A 9 10.57 10.94 -7.89
CA ILE A 9 9.46 10.70 -6.95
C ILE A 9 9.81 11.24 -5.57
N THR A 10 10.95 10.83 -5.01
CA THR A 10 11.33 11.19 -3.63
C THR A 10 11.75 12.65 -3.47
N GLU A 11 12.29 13.28 -4.52
CA GLU A 11 12.81 14.65 -4.46
C GLU A 11 11.70 15.66 -4.76
N TYR A 12 11.05 15.48 -5.90
CA TYR A 12 10.15 16.46 -6.47
C TYR A 12 8.69 16.15 -6.15
N CYS A 13 8.25 14.89 -6.29
CA CYS A 13 6.83 14.57 -6.12
C CYS A 13 6.40 14.51 -4.66
N THR A 14 7.23 13.92 -3.79
CA THR A 14 6.88 13.71 -2.38
C THR A 14 7.81 14.41 -1.40
N SER A 15 8.93 14.95 -1.88
CA SER A 15 9.90 15.73 -1.09
C SER A 15 10.25 15.09 0.27
N VAL A 16 10.68 13.83 0.24
CA VAL A 16 11.08 13.04 1.43
C VAL A 16 12.21 13.74 2.18
N LYS A 17 12.06 13.80 3.50
CA LYS A 17 13.00 14.42 4.45
C LYS A 17 13.52 13.39 5.46
N SER A 18 14.54 13.79 6.19
CA SER A 18 15.08 13.00 7.29
C SER A 18 14.04 12.85 8.39
N GLY A 19 13.80 11.62 8.84
CA GLY A 19 12.81 11.29 9.88
C GLY A 19 11.44 10.87 9.35
N ASP A 20 11.13 11.08 8.06
CA ASP A 20 9.84 10.69 7.48
C ASP A 20 9.64 9.17 7.52
N GLU A 21 8.48 8.70 7.97
CA GLU A 21 7.99 7.34 7.72
C GLU A 21 7.41 7.27 6.30
N VAL A 22 8.06 6.51 5.41
CA VAL A 22 7.67 6.43 3.99
C VAL A 22 7.05 5.07 3.68
N LEU A 23 5.74 5.05 3.46
CA LEU A 23 5.00 3.86 3.04
C LEU A 23 5.01 3.71 1.52
N ILE A 24 5.59 2.62 1.03
CA ILE A 24 5.54 2.19 -0.35
C ILE A 24 4.50 1.08 -0.47
N ASN A 25 3.46 1.29 -1.28
CA ASN A 25 2.42 0.31 -1.59
C ASN A 25 2.52 -0.10 -3.07
N SER A 26 2.19 -1.35 -3.40
CA SER A 26 3.19 -2.29 -3.93
C SER A 26 2.60 -3.66 -4.22
N THR A 27 2.40 -4.11 -5.46
CA THR A 27 2.47 -5.56 -5.70
C THR A 27 3.95 -5.99 -5.83
N HIS A 28 4.23 -7.30 -5.88
CA HIS A 28 5.60 -7.79 -6.02
C HIS A 28 6.22 -7.45 -7.38
N GLU A 29 5.41 -7.28 -8.43
CA GLU A 29 5.85 -6.97 -9.80
C GLU A 29 6.57 -5.63 -9.89
N ALA A 30 6.23 -4.67 -9.01
CA ALA A 30 6.90 -3.38 -8.91
C ALA A 30 8.23 -3.43 -8.13
N TYR A 31 8.70 -4.60 -7.69
CA TYR A 31 9.87 -4.74 -6.81
C TYR A 31 11.13 -4.04 -7.35
N ALA A 32 11.32 -4.02 -8.67
CA ALA A 32 12.44 -3.31 -9.29
C ALA A 32 12.42 -1.80 -8.99
N LEU A 33 11.26 -1.14 -9.01
CA LEU A 33 11.11 0.26 -8.64
C LEU A 33 11.15 0.45 -7.13
N VAL A 34 10.52 -0.45 -6.35
CA VAL A 34 10.58 -0.44 -4.88
C VAL A 34 12.02 -0.44 -4.39
N ARG A 35 12.91 -1.25 -4.97
CA ARG A 35 14.33 -1.28 -4.62
C ARG A 35 15.04 0.06 -4.83
N GLU A 36 14.72 0.77 -5.90
CA GLU A 36 15.33 2.08 -6.18
C GLU A 36 14.74 3.17 -5.27
N LEU A 37 13.43 3.12 -4.99
CA LEU A 37 12.80 3.99 -4.00
C LEU A 37 13.37 3.75 -2.60
N TRP A 38 13.57 2.49 -2.22
CA TRP A 38 14.16 2.12 -0.92
C TRP A 38 15.53 2.74 -0.71
N LYS A 39 16.41 2.63 -1.72
CA LYS A 39 17.74 3.26 -1.68
C LYS A 39 17.65 4.77 -1.51
N GLU A 40 16.75 5.40 -2.23
CA GLU A 40 16.64 6.86 -2.26
C GLU A 40 15.99 7.43 -0.99
N VAL A 41 14.98 6.76 -0.44
CA VAL A 41 14.38 7.10 0.87
C VAL A 41 15.45 7.04 1.96
N VAL A 42 16.22 5.94 2.02
CA VAL A 42 17.30 5.78 3.01
C VAL A 42 18.37 6.86 2.84
N ARG A 43 18.77 7.19 1.60
CA ARG A 43 19.75 8.27 1.34
C ARG A 43 19.28 9.64 1.82
N ARG A 44 17.97 9.87 1.89
CA ARG A 44 17.36 11.11 2.37
C ARG A 44 17.12 11.12 3.89
N GLY A 45 17.43 10.01 4.57
CA GLY A 45 17.22 9.86 6.01
C GLY A 45 15.79 9.51 6.41
N GLY A 46 14.92 9.13 5.46
CA GLY A 46 13.59 8.60 5.76
C GLY A 46 13.63 7.10 6.09
N TYR A 47 12.62 6.61 6.79
CA TYR A 47 12.44 5.20 7.10
C TYR A 47 11.49 4.55 6.07
N PRO A 48 11.97 3.67 5.19
CA PRO A 48 11.11 3.02 4.21
C PRO A 48 10.34 1.84 4.82
N ARG A 49 9.06 1.73 4.46
CA ARG A 49 8.19 0.59 4.77
C ARG A 49 7.54 0.09 3.49
N TRP A 50 7.51 -1.22 3.29
CA TRP A 50 6.82 -1.82 2.15
C TRP A 50 5.54 -2.50 2.60
N SER A 51 4.41 -2.07 2.04
CA SER A 51 3.15 -2.79 2.10
C SER A 51 2.96 -3.52 0.77
N ILE A 52 2.87 -4.85 0.84
CA ILE A 52 2.66 -5.71 -0.31
C ILE A 52 1.17 -5.97 -0.45
N ASN A 53 0.59 -5.52 -1.55
CA ASN A 53 -0.76 -5.83 -1.95
C ASN A 53 -0.73 -7.08 -2.84
N ASP A 54 -1.18 -8.20 -2.31
CA ASP A 54 -1.27 -9.47 -3.04
C ASP A 54 -2.74 -9.77 -3.38
N GLU A 55 -2.99 -9.96 -4.68
CA GLU A 55 -4.34 -10.15 -5.23
C GLU A 55 -4.97 -11.45 -4.73
N VAL A 56 -4.19 -12.52 -4.60
CA VAL A 56 -4.66 -13.83 -4.13
C VAL A 56 -4.99 -13.78 -2.65
N LEU A 57 -4.14 -13.16 -1.83
CA LEU A 57 -4.40 -13.00 -0.40
C LEU A 57 -5.64 -12.13 -0.15
N ASN A 58 -5.83 -11.07 -0.94
CA ASN A 58 -7.03 -10.26 -0.87
C ASN A 58 -8.28 -11.07 -1.24
N GLU A 59 -8.25 -11.85 -2.32
CA GLU A 59 -9.38 -12.71 -2.68
C GLU A 59 -9.71 -13.71 -1.57
N ILE A 60 -8.69 -14.36 -0.98
CA ILE A 60 -8.85 -15.27 0.17
C ILE A 60 -9.50 -14.54 1.34
N PHE A 61 -8.99 -13.36 1.70
CA PHE A 61 -9.57 -12.56 2.79
C PHE A 61 -11.05 -12.28 2.53
N TYR A 62 -11.39 -11.78 1.35
CA TYR A 62 -12.78 -11.49 1.00
C TYR A 62 -13.65 -12.74 0.90
N ARG A 63 -13.14 -13.88 0.43
CA ARG A 63 -13.92 -15.10 0.27
C ARG A 63 -14.22 -15.78 1.62
N TYR A 64 -13.26 -15.81 2.53
CA TYR A 64 -13.34 -16.61 3.75
C TYR A 64 -13.59 -15.83 5.04
N SER A 65 -13.57 -14.49 5.02
CA SER A 65 -13.84 -13.69 6.22
C SER A 65 -15.26 -13.85 6.78
N THR A 66 -15.43 -13.68 8.09
CA THR A 66 -16.75 -13.45 8.68
C THR A 66 -17.21 -12.02 8.42
N GLU A 67 -18.50 -11.72 8.57
CA GLU A 67 -18.97 -10.33 8.51
C GLU A 67 -18.31 -9.44 9.58
N GLU A 68 -18.10 -9.97 10.78
CA GLU A 68 -17.42 -9.25 11.86
C GLU A 68 -15.99 -8.86 11.46
N LEU A 69 -15.25 -9.79 10.83
CA LEU A 69 -13.90 -9.52 10.35
C LEU A 69 -13.88 -8.54 9.17
N LEU A 70 -14.86 -8.58 8.27
CA LEU A 70 -14.99 -7.59 7.19
C LEU A 70 -15.24 -6.18 7.73
N LYS A 71 -15.98 -6.07 8.84
CA LYS A 71 -16.28 -4.82 9.56
C LYS A 71 -15.14 -4.37 10.48
N TYR A 72 -14.17 -5.24 10.77
CA TYR A 72 -13.07 -4.95 11.67
C TYR A 72 -12.05 -4.00 11.03
N TYR A 73 -11.79 -2.87 11.70
CA TYR A 73 -10.71 -1.96 11.35
C TYR A 73 -9.49 -2.27 12.21
N SER A 74 -8.37 -2.61 11.58
CA SER A 74 -7.14 -2.97 12.28
C SER A 74 -6.53 -1.75 12.94
N ARG A 75 -6.19 -1.87 14.23
CA ARG A 75 -5.46 -0.82 14.97
C ARG A 75 -4.08 -0.54 14.38
N ILE A 76 -3.49 -1.53 13.70
CA ILE A 76 -2.21 -1.36 13.01
C ILE A 76 -2.40 -0.53 11.74
N ASP A 77 -3.47 -0.80 10.98
CA ASP A 77 -3.79 -0.01 9.79
C ASP A 77 -4.11 1.45 10.15
N GLU A 78 -4.83 1.66 11.26
CA GLU A 78 -5.09 2.98 11.84
C GLU A 78 -3.79 3.71 12.17
N TYR A 79 -2.91 3.09 12.95
CA TYR A 79 -1.62 3.66 13.31
C TYR A 79 -0.79 4.02 12.08
N ILE A 80 -0.71 3.13 11.08
CA ILE A 80 0.02 3.41 9.84
C ILE A 80 -0.62 4.56 9.06
N ALA A 81 -1.96 4.62 9.00
CA ALA A 81 -2.65 5.70 8.30
C ALA A 81 -2.39 7.07 8.95
N GLU A 82 -2.31 7.12 10.27
CA GLU A 82 -2.10 8.35 11.04
C GLU A 82 -0.62 8.79 11.13
N ASN A 83 0.32 7.84 11.12
CA ASN A 83 1.73 8.11 11.44
C ASN A 83 2.68 8.04 10.24
N VAL A 84 2.19 7.79 9.03
CA VAL A 84 3.03 7.83 7.82
C VAL A 84 3.05 9.25 7.26
N ASP A 85 4.25 9.80 7.07
CA ASP A 85 4.45 11.13 6.51
C ASP A 85 4.32 11.14 4.98
N VAL A 86 4.79 10.08 4.33
CA VAL A 86 4.82 9.97 2.85
C VAL A 86 4.26 8.63 2.39
N ARG A 87 3.27 8.69 1.48
CA ARG A 87 2.70 7.48 0.85
C ARG A 87 2.97 7.48 -0.66
N ILE A 88 3.62 6.43 -1.14
CA ILE A 88 3.89 6.18 -2.56
C ILE A 88 3.15 4.91 -2.97
N SER A 89 2.16 5.04 -3.85
CA SER A 89 1.38 3.90 -4.35
C SER A 89 1.74 3.60 -5.81
N ILE A 90 2.26 2.40 -6.08
CA ILE A 90 2.61 1.93 -7.41
C ILE A 90 1.53 0.97 -7.91
N LEU A 91 0.74 1.43 -8.87
CA LEU A 91 -0.23 0.57 -9.57
C LEU A 91 0.53 -0.46 -10.41
N SER A 92 0.50 -1.71 -9.95
CA SER A 92 1.30 -2.81 -10.50
C SER A 92 0.53 -4.14 -10.56
N SER A 93 -0.80 -4.05 -10.42
CA SER A 93 -1.74 -5.17 -10.48
C SER A 93 -1.56 -6.00 -11.76
N THR A 94 -1.46 -7.31 -11.58
CA THR A 94 -1.39 -8.30 -12.65
C THR A 94 -2.76 -8.73 -13.13
N HIS A 95 -3.77 -8.72 -12.25
CA HIS A 95 -5.15 -8.99 -12.58
C HIS A 95 -6.04 -7.82 -12.18
N SER A 96 -6.53 -7.07 -13.16
CA SER A 96 -7.44 -5.93 -12.91
C SER A 96 -8.79 -6.31 -12.29
N LYS A 97 -9.09 -7.61 -12.14
CA LYS A 97 -10.41 -8.17 -11.82
C LYS A 97 -10.36 -9.37 -10.87
N TYR A 98 -9.35 -9.45 -10.00
CA TYR A 98 -9.19 -10.58 -9.07
C TYR A 98 -10.36 -10.75 -8.07
N LEU A 99 -11.16 -9.70 -7.84
CA LEU A 99 -12.34 -9.75 -6.95
C LEU A 99 -13.67 -9.96 -7.68
N VAL A 100 -13.69 -10.23 -8.99
CA VAL A 100 -14.95 -10.35 -9.75
C VAL A 100 -15.85 -11.50 -9.26
N SER A 101 -15.25 -12.54 -8.66
CA SER A 101 -15.99 -13.69 -8.12
C SER A 101 -16.44 -13.52 -6.67
N VAL A 102 -16.10 -12.39 -6.02
CA VAL A 102 -16.47 -12.09 -4.64
C VAL A 102 -17.85 -11.43 -4.59
N ASP A 103 -18.66 -11.81 -3.59
CA ASP A 103 -19.96 -11.18 -3.32
C ASP A 103 -19.82 -9.65 -3.13
N PRO A 104 -20.52 -8.83 -3.94
CA PRO A 104 -20.49 -7.37 -3.84
C PRO A 104 -20.84 -6.81 -2.46
N GLU A 105 -21.73 -7.46 -1.70
CA GLU A 105 -22.09 -6.98 -0.35
C GLU A 105 -20.91 -7.10 0.62
N ARG A 106 -20.05 -8.12 0.44
CA ARG A 106 -18.83 -8.28 1.24
C ARG A 106 -17.80 -7.19 0.94
N LEU A 107 -17.66 -6.82 -0.34
CA LEU A 107 -16.80 -5.70 -0.76
C LEU A 107 -17.30 -4.37 -0.17
N LYS A 108 -18.61 -4.15 -0.20
CA LYS A 108 -19.27 -2.97 0.35
C LYS A 108 -19.10 -2.86 1.86
N LEU A 109 -19.30 -3.96 2.61
CA LEU A 109 -19.06 -4.00 4.05
C LEU A 109 -17.63 -3.57 4.40
N ARG A 110 -16.64 -4.13 3.71
CA ARG A 110 -15.23 -3.75 3.92
C ARG A 110 -14.96 -2.29 3.56
N THR A 111 -15.51 -1.82 2.44
CA THR A 111 -15.36 -0.42 2.01
C THR A 111 -15.93 0.54 3.04
N GLN A 112 -17.07 0.21 3.67
CA GLN A 112 -17.67 1.00 4.74
C GLN A 112 -16.79 1.01 5.99
N ALA A 113 -16.23 -0.13 6.39
CA ALA A 113 -15.34 -0.24 7.54
C ALA A 113 -14.07 0.63 7.38
N MET A 114 -13.54 0.72 6.16
CA MET A 114 -12.34 1.51 5.85
C MET A 114 -12.60 3.02 5.68
N ARG A 115 -13.86 3.47 5.66
CA ARG A 115 -14.26 4.84 5.31
C ARG A 115 -14.15 5.84 6.46
N LYS A 116 -13.71 5.42 7.65
CA LYS A 116 -13.61 6.27 8.85
C LYS A 116 -12.40 7.23 8.84
N LEU A 117 -11.85 7.49 7.65
CA LEU A 117 -10.76 8.42 7.35
C LEU A 117 -11.30 9.51 6.42
#